data_AF-M2YEM1-F1
#
_entry.id   AF-M2YEM1-F1
#
_cell.length_a   1.000
_cell.length_b   1.000
_cell.length_c   1.000
_cell.angle_alpha   90.00
_cell.angle_beta   90.00
_cell.angle_gamma   90.00
#
_symmetry.space_group_name_H-M   'P 1'
#
loop_
_entity.id
_entity.type
_entity.pdbx_description
1 polymer ?
#
loop_
_entity_poly.entity_id
_entity_poly.type
_entity_poly.pdbx_seq_one_letter_code
_entity_poly.pdbx_strand_id
1 'polypeptide(L)'
;MMTQNDRPHGYDFGLPPDPVSQDSAVQPDRGSRLTAGQNADATAAAQGAGDTPLGRKLVEENQRRRRLEHVQLQRPERTRVITVSNQKGGVGKTSTAVNLAVGLAKQGLNVLVVDNDPQGNASTALGVPHSSEVDGVYDVLVDEMELAQVVAPSPESDRIVVAPATIDLAGAEIELVSMVAREQRLSRALDQYAKGREEQGLERLDYVFIDCPPSLGLLTINAFVAASEVLIPIQCEYYALEGLSQLLRNIEMIQKHLNPDLVVSTILMTMYDGRTNLSSQVADEVRAHFPEQVLETMIPRSVRISEAPSYQQSVLNYDPQSTGALSYLEAAAEVAARGVPKSK
;
A
#
# COMPACT_ATOMS: atom_id res chain seq x y z
N MET A 1 47.65 29.39 25.80
CA MET A 1 46.27 28.95 26.16
C MET A 1 45.31 30.00 25.59
N MET A 2 44.35 29.58 24.74
CA MET A 2 43.15 30.28 24.18
C MET A 2 43.29 31.79 23.84
N THR A 3 43.01 32.26 22.61
CA THR A 3 41.68 32.52 22.01
C THR A 3 41.82 33.12 20.59
N GLN A 4 40.72 33.03 19.83
CA GLN A 4 40.35 33.59 18.50
C GLN A 4 40.82 35.05 18.25
N ASN A 5 40.92 35.60 17.03
CA ASN A 5 39.99 35.60 15.90
C ASN A 5 40.71 36.32 14.73
N ASP A 6 40.67 35.81 13.49
CA ASP A 6 41.15 36.55 12.31
C ASP A 6 40.20 36.36 11.11
N ARG A 7 39.65 37.48 10.64
CA ARG A 7 39.11 37.66 9.29
C ARG A 7 39.47 39.06 8.82
N PRO A 8 39.94 39.19 7.58
CA PRO A 8 39.44 40.31 6.79
C PRO A 8 39.25 40.00 5.29
N HIS A 9 38.56 40.96 4.66
CA HIS A 9 38.50 41.30 3.23
C HIS A 9 37.55 40.52 2.32
N GLY A 10 36.50 41.24 1.90
CA GLY A 10 35.68 40.91 0.74
C GLY A 10 36.28 41.40 -0.57
N TYR A 11 35.82 40.78 -1.65
CA TYR A 11 35.81 41.31 -3.01
C TYR A 11 34.53 40.83 -3.71
N ASP A 12 33.96 41.76 -4.47
CA ASP A 12 32.69 41.74 -5.21
C ASP A 12 32.82 41.08 -6.58
N PHE A 13 31.79 40.34 -7.04
CA PHE A 13 31.58 40.00 -8.45
C PHE A 13 30.08 39.86 -8.78
N GLY A 14 29.44 40.98 -9.13
CA GLY A 14 28.64 41.14 -10.36
C GLY A 14 27.33 40.35 -10.50
N LEU A 15 26.21 41.01 -10.22
CA LEU A 15 24.87 40.66 -10.74
C LEU A 15 24.27 41.86 -11.51
N PRO A 16 23.56 41.63 -12.63
CA PRO A 16 22.85 42.70 -13.36
C PRO A 16 21.58 43.15 -12.59
N PRO A 17 21.10 44.39 -12.84
CA PRO A 17 20.09 45.06 -12.01
C PRO A 17 18.66 44.57 -12.27
N ASP A 18 17.84 44.61 -11.21
CA ASP A 18 16.39 44.49 -11.26
C ASP A 18 15.76 45.63 -12.08
N PRO A 19 14.79 45.38 -12.99
CA PRO A 19 14.05 46.45 -13.63
C PRO A 19 12.89 46.91 -12.75
N VAL A 20 13.00 48.15 -12.26
CA VAL A 20 11.91 48.88 -11.60
C VAL A 20 11.11 49.69 -12.64
N SER A 21 9.81 49.41 -12.64
CA SER A 21 8.64 50.25 -12.99
C SER A 21 8.72 51.28 -14.13
N GLN A 22 7.83 51.11 -15.12
CA GLN A 22 7.17 52.23 -15.79
C GLN A 22 5.64 52.09 -15.68
N ASP A 23 5.03 53.15 -15.16
CA ASP A 23 3.60 53.38 -15.08
C ASP A 23 2.94 53.30 -16.47
N SER A 24 1.90 52.47 -16.59
CA SER A 24 0.85 52.68 -17.58
C SER A 24 -0.50 52.48 -16.90
N ALA A 25 -1.25 53.58 -16.84
CA ALA A 25 -2.57 53.64 -16.24
C ALA A 25 -3.57 52.77 -17.01
N VAL A 26 -4.01 51.67 -16.40
CA VAL A 26 -5.15 50.88 -16.87
C VAL A 26 -6.39 51.41 -16.15
N GLN A 27 -7.31 52.01 -16.92
CA GLN A 27 -8.63 52.40 -16.43
C GLN A 27 -9.44 51.16 -16.04
N PRO A 28 -10.21 51.17 -14.94
CA PRO A 28 -11.11 50.08 -14.61
C PRO A 28 -12.33 50.11 -15.54
N ASP A 29 -12.47 49.08 -16.38
CA ASP A 29 -13.66 48.89 -17.20
C ASP A 29 -14.89 48.65 -16.31
N ARG A 30 -15.93 49.43 -16.57
CA ARG A 30 -17.17 49.45 -15.79
C ARG A 30 -17.97 48.21 -16.16
N GLY A 31 -18.36 47.44 -15.13
CA GLY A 31 -19.29 46.33 -15.24
C GLY A 31 -20.51 46.69 -16.10
N SER A 32 -20.58 46.07 -17.27
CA SER A 32 -21.77 46.05 -18.11
C SER A 32 -22.65 44.89 -17.66
N ARG A 33 -23.93 45.21 -17.48
CA ARG A 33 -24.98 44.33 -16.96
C ARG A 33 -25.11 43.09 -17.85
N LEU A 34 -24.99 41.91 -17.25
CA LEU A 34 -25.47 40.66 -17.82
C LEU A 34 -27.01 40.69 -17.79
N THR A 35 -27.62 41.03 -18.93
CA THR A 35 -29.03 40.74 -19.19
C THR A 35 -29.20 39.26 -19.47
N ALA A 36 -30.18 38.67 -18.80
CA ALA A 36 -30.62 37.29 -18.98
C ALA A 36 -30.83 36.92 -20.45
N GLY A 37 -30.15 35.86 -20.89
CA GLY A 37 -30.16 35.37 -22.26
C GLY A 37 -29.69 33.92 -22.36
N GLN A 38 -30.61 33.01 -22.06
CA GLN A 38 -30.82 31.74 -22.76
C GLN A 38 -29.81 30.57 -22.56
N ASN A 39 -30.34 29.51 -21.94
CA ASN A 39 -29.82 28.17 -21.69
C ASN A 39 -29.43 27.38 -22.97
N ALA A 40 -28.51 27.87 -23.80
CA ALA A 40 -28.03 27.14 -24.99
C ALA A 40 -26.55 26.69 -24.90
N ASP A 41 -25.72 27.27 -24.02
CA ASP A 41 -24.27 27.02 -24.01
C ASP A 41 -23.78 25.97 -23.00
N ALA A 42 -24.61 25.53 -22.04
CA ALA A 42 -24.19 24.54 -21.06
C ALA A 42 -23.96 23.14 -21.68
N THR A 43 -24.72 22.80 -22.71
CA THR A 43 -24.62 21.52 -23.42
C THR A 43 -23.44 21.47 -24.39
N ALA A 44 -23.09 22.58 -25.04
CA ALA A 44 -21.92 22.67 -25.93
C ALA A 44 -20.60 22.69 -25.14
N ALA A 45 -20.56 23.40 -24.00
CA ALA A 45 -19.42 23.39 -23.09
C ALA A 45 -19.18 22.00 -22.46
N ALA A 46 -20.24 21.26 -22.14
CA ALA A 46 -20.15 19.88 -21.64
C ALA A 46 -19.68 18.88 -22.72
N GLN A 47 -20.03 19.10 -23.99
CA GLN A 47 -19.55 18.29 -25.12
C GLN A 47 -18.06 18.56 -25.41
N GLY A 48 -17.61 19.82 -25.35
CA GLY A 48 -16.19 20.18 -25.59
C GLY A 48 -15.25 19.85 -24.43
N ALA A 49 -15.73 19.87 -23.18
CA ALA A 49 -14.92 19.53 -22.02
C ALA A 49 -14.45 18.05 -22.06
N GLY A 50 -15.31 17.14 -22.51
CA GLY A 50 -15.00 15.71 -22.66
C GLY A 50 -13.94 15.39 -23.71
N ASP A 51 -13.64 16.31 -24.63
CA ASP A 51 -12.63 16.13 -25.67
C ASP A 51 -11.20 16.51 -25.23
N THR A 52 -11.07 17.20 -24.10
CA THR A 52 -9.75 17.52 -23.52
C THR A 52 -9.15 16.31 -22.80
N PRO A 53 -7.81 16.17 -22.75
CA PRO A 53 -7.17 15.09 -21.99
C PRO A 53 -7.61 15.03 -20.51
N LEU A 54 -7.83 16.19 -19.88
CA LEU A 54 -8.31 16.28 -18.51
C LEU A 54 -9.77 15.84 -18.39
N GLY A 55 -10.64 16.27 -19.30
CA GLY A 55 -12.05 15.86 -19.31
C GLY A 55 -12.24 14.37 -19.56
N ARG A 56 -11.46 13.76 -20.48
CA ARG A 56 -11.46 12.31 -20.70
C ARG A 56 -11.10 11.55 -19.42
N LYS A 57 -10.04 11.99 -18.73
CA LYS A 57 -9.62 11.39 -17.46
C LYS A 57 -10.72 11.48 -16.39
N LEU A 58 -11.38 12.65 -16.27
CA LEU A 58 -12.48 12.83 -15.31
C LEU A 58 -13.68 11.94 -15.63
N VAL A 59 -14.05 11.81 -16.92
CA VAL A 59 -15.12 10.90 -17.35
C VAL A 59 -14.77 9.45 -17.02
N GLU A 60 -13.54 9.02 -17.31
CA GLU A 60 -13.06 7.68 -17.01
C GLU A 60 -13.07 7.38 -15.50
N GLU A 61 -12.57 8.30 -14.66
CA GLU A 61 -12.58 8.14 -13.21
C GLU A 61 -14.01 8.09 -12.64
N ASN A 62 -14.93 8.90 -13.18
CA ASN A 62 -16.33 8.83 -12.76
C ASN A 62 -17.00 7.51 -13.16
N GLN A 63 -16.66 6.95 -14.32
CA GLN A 63 -17.13 5.63 -14.73
C GLN A 63 -16.57 4.53 -13.81
N ARG A 64 -15.27 4.60 -13.48
CA ARG A 64 -14.61 3.70 -12.51
C ARG A 64 -15.30 3.74 -11.15
N ARG A 65 -15.56 4.93 -10.59
CA ARG A 65 -16.30 5.11 -9.32
C ARG A 65 -17.68 4.48 -9.35
N ARG A 66 -18.47 4.76 -10.40
CA ARG A 66 -19.83 4.19 -10.55
C ARG A 66 -19.84 2.66 -10.60
N ARG A 67 -18.82 2.03 -11.19
CA ARG A 67 -18.69 0.57 -11.17
C ARG A 67 -18.52 0.06 -9.75
N LEU A 68 -17.66 0.69 -8.95
CA LEU A 68 -17.39 0.28 -7.56
C LEU A 68 -18.56 0.52 -6.60
N GLU A 69 -19.41 1.52 -6.84
CA GLU A 69 -20.60 1.78 -6.01
C GLU A 69 -21.53 0.56 -5.90
N HIS A 70 -21.50 -0.32 -6.90
CA HIS A 70 -22.36 -1.51 -6.98
C HIS A 70 -21.60 -2.80 -6.64
N VAL A 71 -20.29 -2.72 -6.34
CA VAL A 71 -19.49 -3.89 -6.00
C VAL A 71 -19.75 -4.24 -4.53
N GLN A 72 -20.30 -5.43 -4.31
CA GLN A 72 -20.36 -6.06 -2.98
C GLN A 72 -19.35 -7.19 -2.95
N LEU A 73 -18.39 -7.10 -2.03
CA LEU A 73 -17.38 -8.14 -1.87
C LEU A 73 -17.97 -9.31 -1.10
N GLN A 74 -17.77 -10.52 -1.62
CA GLN A 74 -18.12 -11.74 -0.92
C GLN A 74 -17.00 -12.10 0.06
N ARG A 75 -17.39 -12.63 1.23
CA ARG A 75 -16.43 -13.19 2.18
C ARG A 75 -15.78 -14.43 1.57
N PRO A 76 -14.45 -14.63 1.71
CA PRO A 76 -13.80 -15.84 1.25
C PRO A 76 -14.27 -17.06 2.07
N GLU A 77 -14.18 -18.26 1.50
CA GLU A 77 -14.62 -19.49 2.19
C GLU A 77 -13.85 -19.76 3.48
N ARG A 78 -12.56 -19.39 3.50
CA ARG A 78 -11.63 -19.49 4.63
C ARG A 78 -10.85 -18.20 4.77
N THR A 79 -10.26 -17.98 5.95
CA THR A 79 -9.29 -16.89 6.16
C THR A 79 -8.18 -17.00 5.12
N ARG A 80 -7.91 -15.92 4.39
CA ARG A 80 -6.80 -15.83 3.45
C ARG A 80 -5.63 -15.12 4.11
N VAL A 81 -4.53 -15.84 4.34
CA VAL A 81 -3.30 -15.27 4.89
C VAL A 81 -2.36 -14.96 3.73
N ILE A 82 -2.13 -13.67 3.49
CA ILE A 82 -1.44 -13.12 2.33
C ILE A 82 -0.22 -12.35 2.80
N THR A 83 0.97 -12.86 2.46
CA THR A 83 2.22 -12.15 2.69
C THR A 83 2.49 -11.17 1.55
N VAL A 84 2.71 -9.90 1.87
CA VAL A 84 3.06 -8.85 0.89
C VAL A 84 4.58 -8.71 0.85
N SER A 85 5.21 -9.20 -0.20
CA SER A 85 6.69 -9.30 -0.25
C SER A 85 7.29 -8.92 -1.60
N ASN A 86 8.46 -8.30 -1.52
CA ASN A 86 9.37 -7.96 -2.61
C ASN A 86 10.72 -7.53 -2.01
N GLN A 87 11.81 -8.05 -2.58
CA GLN A 87 13.19 -7.75 -2.17
C GLN A 87 13.63 -6.32 -2.50
N LYS A 88 12.90 -5.59 -3.36
CA LYS A 88 13.18 -4.18 -3.61
C LYS A 88 12.47 -3.29 -2.57
N GLY A 89 13.21 -2.38 -1.96
CA GLY A 89 12.66 -1.30 -1.14
C GLY A 89 11.85 -0.32 -1.98
N GLY A 90 10.79 0.27 -1.39
CA GLY A 90 10.04 1.35 -2.05
C GLY A 90 9.10 0.94 -3.20
N VAL A 91 8.84 -0.36 -3.40
CA VAL A 91 7.89 -0.82 -4.45
C VAL A 91 6.41 -0.73 -4.03
N GLY A 92 6.11 -0.25 -2.83
CA GLY A 92 4.75 -0.11 -2.31
C GLY A 92 4.21 -1.35 -1.58
N LYS A 93 5.05 -2.12 -0.87
CA LYS A 93 4.61 -3.24 0.00
C LYS A 93 3.63 -2.79 1.08
N THR A 94 4.09 -1.97 2.00
CA THR A 94 3.28 -1.39 3.07
C THR A 94 2.05 -0.66 2.53
N SER A 95 2.23 0.21 1.53
CA SER A 95 1.11 0.94 0.92
C SER A 95 0.06 -0.02 0.37
N THR A 96 0.47 -1.15 -0.20
CA THR A 96 -0.46 -2.16 -0.70
C THR A 96 -1.15 -2.92 0.42
N ALA A 97 -0.40 -3.40 1.42
CA ALA A 97 -0.97 -4.10 2.58
C ALA A 97 -2.04 -3.25 3.29
N VAL A 98 -1.69 -2.00 3.60
CA VAL A 98 -2.57 -1.05 4.30
C VAL A 98 -3.81 -0.70 3.49
N ASN A 99 -3.64 -0.31 2.22
CA ASN A 99 -4.79 0.16 1.43
C ASN A 99 -5.70 -0.98 0.98
N LEU A 100 -5.17 -2.19 0.75
CA LEU A 100 -6.02 -3.37 0.53
C LEU A 100 -6.80 -3.72 1.80
N ALA A 101 -6.16 -3.71 2.97
CA ALA A 101 -6.83 -3.96 4.24
C ALA A 101 -7.99 -2.98 4.47
N VAL A 102 -7.76 -1.67 4.30
CA VAL A 102 -8.82 -0.67 4.43
C VAL A 102 -9.89 -0.80 3.35
N GLY A 103 -9.52 -1.11 2.11
CA GLY A 103 -10.48 -1.33 1.01
C GLY A 103 -11.42 -2.51 1.27
N LEU A 104 -10.88 -3.61 1.78
CA LEU A 104 -11.66 -4.80 2.16
C LEU A 104 -12.53 -4.53 3.40
N ALA A 105 -12.00 -3.85 4.42
CA ALA A 105 -12.74 -3.50 5.63
C ALA A 105 -13.93 -2.57 5.36
N LYS A 106 -13.78 -1.60 4.45
CA LYS A 106 -14.88 -0.74 3.97
C LYS A 106 -16.03 -1.52 3.34
N GLN A 107 -15.78 -2.75 2.90
CA GLN A 107 -16.76 -3.67 2.32
C GLN A 107 -17.28 -4.70 3.33
N GLY A 108 -17.02 -4.49 4.62
CA GLY A 108 -17.55 -5.30 5.70
C GLY A 108 -16.73 -6.55 6.04
N LEU A 109 -15.53 -6.68 5.49
CA LEU A 109 -14.64 -7.82 5.73
C LEU A 109 -13.77 -7.58 6.97
N ASN A 110 -13.51 -8.64 7.74
CA ASN A 110 -12.65 -8.55 8.93
C ASN A 110 -11.19 -8.79 8.54
N VAL A 111 -10.30 -7.87 8.89
CA VAL A 111 -8.91 -7.89 8.44
C VAL A 111 -7.95 -7.77 9.63
N LEU A 112 -6.93 -8.63 9.66
CA LEU A 112 -5.75 -8.47 10.49
C LEU A 112 -4.58 -8.00 9.61
N VAL A 113 -3.84 -6.99 10.07
CA VAL A 113 -2.56 -6.62 9.48
C VAL A 113 -1.45 -6.93 10.48
N VAL A 114 -0.49 -7.75 10.08
CA VAL A 114 0.74 -7.99 10.84
C VAL A 114 1.82 -7.13 10.21
N ASP A 115 2.25 -6.10 10.93
CA ASP A 115 3.43 -5.33 10.55
C ASP A 115 4.66 -6.14 10.95
N ASN A 116 5.38 -6.68 9.98
CA ASN A 116 6.55 -7.53 10.21
C ASN A 116 7.83 -6.85 9.67
N ASP A 117 7.77 -5.56 9.35
CA ASP A 117 8.92 -4.73 8.98
C ASP A 117 9.35 -3.90 10.21
N PRO A 118 10.60 -4.01 10.68
CA PRO A 118 11.10 -3.21 11.82
C PRO A 118 10.96 -1.69 11.68
N GLN A 119 10.64 -1.18 10.48
CA GLN A 119 10.32 0.23 10.28
C GLN A 119 8.92 0.64 10.78
N GLY A 120 8.01 -0.30 11.09
CA GLY A 120 6.70 0.03 11.67
C GLY A 120 5.78 0.85 10.75
N ASN A 121 6.00 0.79 9.43
CA ASN A 121 5.31 1.67 8.49
C ASN A 121 3.82 1.33 8.34
N ALA A 122 3.45 0.04 8.46
CA ALA A 122 2.05 -0.36 8.39
C ALA A 122 1.31 0.07 9.68
N SER A 123 1.96 -0.10 10.83
CA SER A 123 1.49 0.35 12.14
C SER A 123 1.22 1.86 12.13
N THR A 124 2.18 2.64 11.61
CA THR A 124 2.04 4.10 11.43
C THR A 124 0.84 4.44 10.56
N ALA A 125 0.75 3.85 9.36
CA ALA A 125 -0.30 4.19 8.40
C ALA A 125 -1.71 3.73 8.82
N LEU A 126 -1.79 2.79 9.75
CA LEU A 126 -3.04 2.33 10.37
C LEU A 126 -3.32 2.99 11.72
N GLY A 127 -2.52 3.98 12.14
CA GLY A 127 -2.75 4.76 13.37
C GLY A 127 -2.62 3.95 14.65
N VAL A 128 -1.83 2.88 14.66
CA VAL A 128 -1.61 2.03 15.84
C VAL A 128 -0.29 2.41 16.53
N PRO A 129 -0.28 2.56 17.87
CA PRO A 129 0.93 2.81 18.64
C PRO A 129 1.98 1.71 18.40
N HIS A 130 3.25 2.11 18.27
CA HIS A 130 4.36 1.19 17.99
C HIS A 130 5.70 1.76 18.48
N SER A 131 5.67 2.55 19.57
CA SER A 131 6.91 2.97 20.23
C SER A 131 7.58 1.77 20.91
N SER A 132 8.83 1.92 21.34
CA SER A 132 9.61 0.84 21.98
C SER A 132 8.99 0.30 23.29
N GLU A 133 8.01 0.98 23.87
CA GLU A 133 7.29 0.51 25.06
C GLU A 133 6.03 -0.29 24.72
N VAL A 134 5.69 -0.44 23.44
CA VAL A 134 4.51 -1.17 22.98
C VAL A 134 4.91 -2.58 22.58
N ASP A 135 4.33 -3.58 23.23
CA ASP A 135 4.50 -4.98 22.83
C ASP A 135 3.96 -5.17 21.40
N GLY A 136 4.72 -5.86 20.56
CA GLY A 136 4.44 -6.04 19.14
C GLY A 136 4.85 -7.41 18.61
N VAL A 137 5.12 -7.47 17.31
CA VAL A 137 5.52 -8.71 16.63
C VAL A 137 6.86 -9.25 17.16
N TYR A 138 7.75 -8.39 17.66
CA TYR A 138 8.99 -8.84 18.31
C TYR A 138 8.69 -9.78 19.47
N ASP A 139 7.83 -9.37 20.40
CA ASP A 139 7.53 -10.10 21.63
C ASP A 139 6.80 -11.43 21.34
N VAL A 140 5.99 -11.46 20.28
CA VAL A 140 5.37 -12.70 19.78
C VAL A 140 6.44 -13.66 19.23
N LEU A 141 7.38 -13.14 18.44
CA LEU A 141 8.38 -13.96 17.77
C LEU A 141 9.54 -14.36 18.68
N VAL A 142 9.93 -13.55 19.65
CA VAL A 142 11.12 -13.77 20.48
C VAL A 142 10.72 -14.20 21.89
N ASP A 143 9.82 -13.48 22.54
CA ASP A 143 9.41 -13.71 23.94
C ASP A 143 8.24 -14.70 24.10
N GLU A 144 7.73 -15.24 22.99
CA GLU A 144 6.60 -16.17 22.94
C GLU A 144 5.28 -15.60 23.50
N MET A 145 5.10 -14.28 23.47
CA MET A 145 3.81 -13.67 23.83
C MET A 145 2.69 -14.15 22.90
N GLU A 146 1.48 -14.25 23.44
CA GLU A 146 0.32 -14.59 22.63
C GLU A 146 -0.02 -13.41 21.71
N LEU A 147 -0.26 -13.67 20.42
CA LEU A 147 -0.61 -12.62 19.46
C LEU A 147 -1.87 -11.84 19.89
N ALA A 148 -2.78 -12.45 20.66
CA ALA A 148 -3.95 -11.79 21.22
C ALA A 148 -3.62 -10.62 22.16
N GLN A 149 -2.44 -10.63 22.79
CA GLN A 149 -2.00 -9.63 23.76
C GLN A 149 -1.46 -8.36 23.08
N VAL A 150 -0.90 -8.49 21.88
CA VAL A 150 -0.28 -7.37 21.15
C VAL A 150 -1.18 -6.76 20.08
N VAL A 151 -2.20 -7.51 19.63
CA VAL A 151 -3.10 -7.03 18.58
C VAL A 151 -3.98 -5.88 19.08
N ALA A 152 -3.93 -4.76 18.38
CA ALA A 152 -4.67 -3.54 18.69
C ALA A 152 -5.66 -3.17 17.57
N PRO A 153 -6.82 -2.55 17.90
CA PRO A 153 -7.74 -2.04 16.90
C PRO A 153 -7.15 -0.82 16.16
N SER A 154 -7.46 -0.69 14.87
CA SER A 154 -7.07 0.49 14.08
C SER A 154 -8.19 1.54 14.02
N PRO A 155 -7.89 2.84 14.18
CA PRO A 155 -8.87 3.91 13.95
C PRO A 155 -9.37 4.01 12.50
N GLU A 156 -8.72 3.35 11.53
CA GLU A 156 -9.14 3.37 10.12
C GLU A 156 -10.45 2.60 9.89
N SER A 157 -10.78 1.62 10.74
CA SER A 157 -12.03 0.85 10.70
C SER A 157 -12.17 -0.09 11.91
N ASP A 158 -13.38 -0.23 12.45
CA ASP A 158 -13.73 -1.22 13.48
C ASP A 158 -13.51 -2.68 13.05
N ARG A 159 -13.29 -2.93 11.76
CA ARG A 159 -13.02 -4.26 11.19
C ARG A 159 -11.54 -4.54 10.93
N ILE A 160 -10.66 -3.61 11.33
CA ILE A 160 -9.22 -3.78 11.20
C ILE A 160 -8.59 -3.88 12.58
N VAL A 161 -7.81 -4.94 12.76
CA VAL A 161 -6.91 -5.11 13.89
C VAL A 161 -5.48 -5.24 13.37
N VAL A 162 -4.50 -4.85 14.17
CA VAL A 162 -3.09 -4.76 13.76
C VAL A 162 -2.21 -5.38 14.84
N ALA A 163 -1.28 -6.24 14.45
CA ALA A 163 -0.13 -6.60 15.27
C ALA A 163 1.03 -5.65 14.91
N PRO A 164 1.41 -4.70 15.78
CA PRO A 164 2.34 -3.64 15.42
C PRO A 164 3.80 -4.13 15.40
N ALA A 165 4.65 -3.44 14.64
CA ALA A 165 6.10 -3.62 14.68
C ALA A 165 6.78 -2.42 15.35
N THR A 166 7.66 -2.70 16.30
CA THR A 166 8.58 -1.73 16.88
C THR A 166 9.98 -1.86 16.25
N ILE A 167 10.85 -0.90 16.57
CA ILE A 167 12.25 -0.94 16.16
C ILE A 167 12.99 -2.19 16.69
N ASP A 168 12.52 -2.78 17.80
CA ASP A 168 13.12 -3.96 18.43
C ASP A 168 13.02 -5.20 17.54
N LEU A 169 12.04 -5.23 16.61
CA LEU A 169 11.91 -6.29 15.61
C LEU A 169 13.19 -6.44 14.74
N ALA A 170 14.02 -5.40 14.63
CA ALA A 170 15.33 -5.51 13.96
C ALA A 170 16.29 -6.48 14.70
N GLY A 171 16.19 -6.57 16.03
CA GLY A 171 16.94 -7.51 16.85
C GLY A 171 16.49 -8.96 16.70
N ALA A 172 15.20 -9.18 16.38
CA ALA A 172 14.63 -10.52 16.24
C ALA A 172 15.37 -11.37 15.18
N GLU A 173 15.86 -10.77 14.09
CA GLU A 173 16.61 -11.53 13.07
C GLU A 173 17.86 -12.22 13.62
N ILE A 174 18.49 -11.65 14.65
CA ILE A 174 19.68 -12.22 15.28
C ILE A 174 19.27 -13.26 16.31
N GLU A 175 18.31 -12.94 17.17
CA GLU A 175 17.92 -13.79 18.30
C GLU A 175 17.26 -15.09 17.83
N LEU A 176 16.40 -14.99 16.81
CA LEU A 176 15.71 -16.13 16.21
C LEU A 176 16.69 -17.21 15.72
N VAL A 177 17.93 -16.86 15.34
CA VAL A 177 18.93 -17.83 14.85
C VAL A 177 19.17 -18.95 15.86
N SER A 178 19.15 -18.65 17.16
CA SER A 178 19.41 -19.66 18.19
C SER A 178 18.18 -20.49 18.57
N MET A 179 16.99 -20.09 18.11
CA MET A 179 15.72 -20.64 18.56
C MET A 179 15.29 -21.89 17.78
N VAL A 180 14.58 -22.78 18.47
CA VAL A 180 14.01 -24.00 17.86
C VAL A 180 12.75 -23.66 17.09
N ALA A 181 12.62 -24.22 15.89
CA ALA A 181 11.49 -24.00 14.99
C ALA A 181 11.18 -22.50 14.75
N ARG A 182 12.25 -21.70 14.72
CA ARG A 182 12.25 -20.24 14.54
C ARG A 182 11.50 -19.78 13.30
N GLU A 183 11.41 -20.61 12.26
CA GLU A 183 10.70 -20.30 11.01
C GLU A 183 9.17 -20.42 11.14
N GLN A 184 8.66 -21.14 12.15
CA GLN A 184 7.23 -21.44 12.30
C GLN A 184 6.53 -20.58 13.36
N ARG A 185 7.23 -19.63 13.98
CA ARG A 185 6.73 -18.94 15.18
C ARG A 185 5.52 -18.07 14.87
N LEU A 186 5.58 -17.28 13.78
CA LEU A 186 4.43 -16.48 13.35
C LEU A 186 3.21 -17.33 12.96
N SER A 187 3.44 -18.46 12.28
CA SER A 187 2.39 -19.39 11.88
C SER A 187 1.63 -19.93 13.10
N ARG A 188 2.37 -20.40 14.12
CA ARG A 188 1.77 -20.91 15.36
C ARG A 188 0.99 -19.84 16.11
N ALA A 189 1.54 -18.63 16.20
CA ALA A 189 0.89 -17.52 16.87
C ALA A 189 -0.42 -17.10 16.18
N LEU A 190 -0.43 -17.08 14.83
CA LEU A 190 -1.64 -16.80 14.04
C LEU A 190 -2.70 -17.90 14.18
N ASP A 191 -2.30 -19.17 14.17
CA ASP A 191 -3.22 -20.30 14.38
C ASP A 191 -3.88 -20.26 15.75
N GLN A 192 -3.09 -19.97 16.80
CA GLN A 192 -3.59 -19.81 18.16
C GLN A 192 -4.54 -18.62 18.27
N TYR A 193 -4.18 -17.48 17.68
CA TYR A 193 -5.02 -16.29 17.68
C TYR A 193 -6.35 -16.52 16.95
N ALA A 194 -6.32 -17.15 15.77
CA ALA A 194 -7.52 -17.46 15.01
C ALA A 194 -8.47 -18.35 15.80
N LYS A 195 -7.96 -19.42 16.43
CA LYS A 195 -8.76 -20.31 17.29
C LYS A 195 -9.31 -19.59 18.51
N GLY A 196 -8.48 -18.82 19.22
CA GLY A 196 -8.90 -18.07 20.40
C GLY A 196 -9.99 -17.05 20.10
N ARG A 197 -9.95 -16.40 18.93
CA ARG A 197 -11.03 -15.51 18.47
C ARG A 197 -12.35 -16.26 18.29
N GLU A 198 -12.33 -17.42 17.64
CA GLU A 198 -13.53 -18.25 17.44
C GLU A 198 -14.11 -18.73 18.76
N GLU A 199 -13.26 -19.15 19.70
CA GLU A 199 -13.66 -19.57 21.06
C GLU A 199 -14.31 -18.42 21.86
N GLN A 200 -13.88 -17.18 21.63
CA GLN A 200 -14.47 -15.97 22.22
C GLN A 200 -15.75 -15.50 21.51
N GLY A 201 -16.19 -16.20 20.46
CA GLY A 201 -17.39 -15.84 19.68
C GLY A 201 -17.20 -14.61 18.80
N LEU A 202 -15.95 -14.21 18.52
CA LEU A 202 -15.66 -13.13 17.59
C LEU A 202 -15.85 -13.62 16.15
N GLU A 203 -16.24 -12.70 15.25
CA GLU A 203 -16.26 -13.03 13.83
C GLU A 203 -14.85 -13.46 13.37
N ARG A 204 -14.83 -14.50 12.52
CA ARG A 204 -13.63 -14.97 11.83
C ARG A 204 -12.99 -13.82 11.06
N LEU A 205 -11.66 -13.81 11.02
CA LEU A 205 -10.92 -12.99 10.07
C LEU A 205 -11.22 -13.49 8.64
N ASP A 206 -11.44 -12.57 7.71
CA ASP A 206 -11.56 -12.90 6.31
C ASP A 206 -10.18 -12.84 5.64
N TYR A 207 -9.37 -11.85 6.03
CA TYR A 207 -8.03 -11.62 5.50
C TYR A 207 -7.02 -11.37 6.61
N VAL A 208 -5.81 -11.88 6.40
CA VAL A 208 -4.62 -11.51 7.16
C VAL A 208 -3.58 -11.04 6.16
N PHE A 209 -3.10 -9.80 6.29
CA PHE A 209 -1.96 -9.30 5.52
C PHE A 209 -0.72 -9.27 6.38
N ILE A 210 0.39 -9.79 5.89
CA ILE A 210 1.69 -9.71 6.56
C ILE A 210 2.59 -8.79 5.73
N ASP A 211 2.89 -7.58 6.25
CA ASP A 211 3.79 -6.62 5.58
C ASP A 211 5.24 -6.96 5.88
N CYS A 212 6.00 -7.30 4.84
CA CYS A 212 7.38 -7.78 5.01
C CYS A 212 8.44 -6.70 4.77
N PRO A 213 9.62 -6.84 5.41
CA PRO A 213 10.78 -6.02 5.09
C PRO A 213 11.30 -6.30 3.67
N PRO A 214 12.17 -5.43 3.12
CA PRO A 214 12.77 -5.64 1.80
C PRO A 214 13.86 -6.73 1.77
N SER A 215 14.15 -7.41 2.87
CA SER A 215 15.17 -8.47 2.97
C SER A 215 14.54 -9.87 2.98
N LEU A 216 15.32 -10.89 2.57
CA LEU A 216 14.98 -12.29 2.79
C LEU A 216 15.66 -12.81 4.09
N GLY A 217 15.24 -12.25 5.22
CA GLY A 217 15.68 -12.68 6.55
C GLY A 217 14.67 -13.62 7.23
N LEU A 218 14.91 -13.93 8.50
CA LEU A 218 14.03 -14.80 9.30
C LEU A 218 12.62 -14.23 9.48
N LEU A 219 12.46 -12.90 9.43
CA LEU A 219 11.14 -12.24 9.47
C LEU A 219 10.32 -12.60 8.22
N THR A 220 10.91 -12.43 7.04
CA THR A 220 10.25 -12.77 5.77
C THR A 220 10.00 -14.27 5.64
N ILE A 221 10.90 -15.11 6.16
CA ILE A 221 10.69 -16.56 6.22
C ILE A 221 9.48 -16.90 7.12
N ASN A 222 9.39 -16.31 8.31
CA ASN A 222 8.22 -16.50 9.20
C ASN A 222 6.91 -16.09 8.49
N ALA A 223 6.91 -14.98 7.77
CA ALA A 223 5.76 -14.54 6.99
C ALA A 223 5.38 -15.54 5.89
N PHE A 224 6.34 -16.09 5.17
CA PHE A 224 6.07 -17.11 4.14
C PHE A 224 5.63 -18.45 4.70
N VAL A 225 6.08 -18.83 5.90
CA VAL A 225 5.62 -20.05 6.57
C VAL A 225 4.22 -19.87 7.15
N ALA A 226 3.89 -18.66 7.60
CA ALA A 226 2.56 -18.32 8.13
C ALA A 226 1.47 -18.17 7.07
N ALA A 227 1.83 -17.83 5.83
CA ALA A 227 0.87 -17.52 4.78
C ALA A 227 0.58 -18.71 3.86
N SER A 228 -0.63 -18.72 3.28
CA SER A 228 -0.94 -19.59 2.13
C SER A 228 -0.66 -18.90 0.80
N GLU A 229 -0.56 -17.57 0.81
CA GLU A 229 -0.50 -16.76 -0.41
C GLU A 229 0.59 -15.68 -0.33
N VAL A 230 1.20 -15.38 -1.46
CA VAL A 230 2.10 -14.24 -1.64
C VAL A 230 1.48 -13.25 -2.63
N LEU A 231 1.41 -12.00 -2.21
CA LEU A 231 1.13 -10.85 -3.07
C LEU A 231 2.44 -10.11 -3.34
N ILE A 232 2.75 -9.90 -4.61
CA ILE A 232 4.00 -9.24 -5.04
C ILE A 232 3.66 -7.87 -5.67
N PRO A 233 3.91 -6.75 -4.97
CA PRO A 233 3.87 -5.43 -5.58
C PRO A 233 5.10 -5.23 -6.46
N ILE A 234 4.91 -4.81 -7.70
CA ILE A 234 5.99 -4.60 -8.68
C ILE A 234 5.94 -3.18 -9.21
N GLN A 235 7.03 -2.45 -8.99
CA GLN A 235 7.22 -1.14 -9.60
C GLN A 235 7.62 -1.30 -11.08
N CYS A 236 6.92 -0.60 -11.97
CA CYS A 236 7.06 -0.72 -13.43
C CYS A 236 8.35 -0.02 -13.96
N GLU A 237 9.52 -0.53 -13.57
CA GLU A 237 10.85 0.01 -13.89
C GLU A 237 11.79 -1.08 -14.43
N TYR A 238 12.97 -0.67 -14.91
CA TYR A 238 13.91 -1.52 -15.63
C TYR A 238 14.24 -2.85 -14.92
N TYR A 239 14.49 -2.83 -13.61
CA TYR A 239 14.86 -4.02 -12.82
C TYR A 239 13.68 -4.84 -12.28
N ALA A 240 12.44 -4.56 -12.72
CA ALA A 240 11.24 -5.20 -12.19
C ALA A 240 11.25 -6.72 -12.35
N LEU A 241 11.59 -7.20 -13.55
CA LEU A 241 11.53 -8.62 -13.90
C LEU A 241 12.67 -9.43 -13.31
N GLU A 242 13.85 -8.83 -13.18
CA GLU A 242 14.99 -9.46 -12.52
C GLU A 242 14.69 -9.68 -11.03
N GLY A 243 14.16 -8.65 -10.35
CA GLY A 243 13.74 -8.75 -8.95
C GLY A 243 12.63 -9.77 -8.74
N LEU A 244 11.64 -9.82 -9.65
CA LEU A 244 10.58 -10.83 -9.64
C LEU A 244 11.15 -12.24 -9.76
N SER A 245 12.04 -12.48 -10.72
CA SER A 245 12.64 -13.80 -10.94
C SER A 245 13.44 -14.28 -9.73
N GLN A 246 14.15 -13.39 -9.04
CA GLN A 246 14.86 -13.70 -7.80
C GLN A 246 13.88 -14.05 -6.67
N LEU A 247 12.80 -13.30 -6.52
CA LEU A 247 11.78 -13.56 -5.51
C LEU A 247 11.09 -14.91 -5.73
N LEU A 248 10.74 -15.26 -6.97
CA LEU A 248 10.12 -16.54 -7.29
C LEU A 248 11.00 -17.74 -6.89
N ARG A 249 12.31 -17.68 -7.19
CA ARG A 249 13.26 -18.71 -6.74
C ARG A 249 13.29 -18.86 -5.22
N ASN A 250 13.19 -17.75 -4.50
CA ASN A 250 13.16 -17.79 -3.03
C ASN A 250 11.87 -18.43 -2.52
N ILE A 251 10.73 -18.10 -3.12
CA ILE A 251 9.44 -18.72 -2.79
C ILE A 251 9.47 -20.22 -3.07
N GLU A 252 10.03 -20.65 -4.20
CA GLU A 252 10.20 -22.08 -4.54
C GLU A 252 11.05 -22.83 -3.49
N MET A 253 12.10 -22.20 -2.98
CA MET A 253 12.91 -22.78 -1.90
C MET A 253 12.10 -22.95 -0.60
N ILE A 254 11.25 -21.99 -0.25
CA ILE A 254 10.37 -22.07 0.92
C ILE A 254 9.30 -23.15 0.71
N GLN A 255 8.69 -23.21 -0.47
CA GLN A 255 7.71 -24.24 -0.82
C GLN A 255 8.27 -25.65 -0.62
N LYS A 256 9.50 -25.88 -1.10
CA LYS A 256 10.13 -27.20 -1.04
C LYS A 256 10.48 -27.66 0.38
N HIS A 257 10.84 -26.74 1.28
CA HIS A 257 11.45 -27.12 2.57
C HIS A 257 10.61 -26.76 3.79
N LEU A 258 9.70 -25.78 3.70
CA LEU A 258 9.01 -25.22 4.86
C LEU A 258 7.49 -25.13 4.69
N ASN A 259 6.99 -24.72 3.53
CA ASN A 259 5.55 -24.51 3.31
C ASN A 259 5.09 -24.90 1.89
N PRO A 260 4.81 -26.20 1.64
CA PRO A 260 4.43 -26.70 0.31
C PRO A 260 3.16 -26.08 -0.29
N ASP A 261 2.29 -25.52 0.54
CA ASP A 261 0.99 -24.96 0.12
C ASP A 261 1.08 -23.46 -0.24
N LEU A 262 2.22 -22.81 0.01
CA LEU A 262 2.43 -21.40 -0.33
C LEU A 262 2.33 -21.19 -1.83
N VAL A 263 1.54 -20.22 -2.29
CA VAL A 263 1.43 -19.89 -3.72
C VAL A 263 1.55 -18.40 -3.99
N VAL A 264 2.11 -18.02 -5.13
CA VAL A 264 1.99 -16.64 -5.62
C VAL A 264 0.58 -16.47 -6.19
N SER A 265 -0.29 -15.79 -5.45
CA SER A 265 -1.69 -15.63 -5.84
C SER A 265 -1.96 -14.33 -6.58
N THR A 266 -1.13 -13.30 -6.33
CA THR A 266 -1.40 -11.93 -6.78
C THR A 266 -0.11 -11.19 -7.12
N ILE A 267 -0.08 -10.54 -8.28
CA ILE A 267 0.94 -9.57 -8.68
C ILE A 267 0.23 -8.24 -8.91
N LEU A 268 0.67 -7.19 -8.23
CA LEU A 268 0.09 -5.85 -8.36
C LEU A 268 1.12 -4.89 -8.95
N MET A 269 0.80 -4.30 -10.10
CA MET A 269 1.64 -3.27 -10.70
C MET A 269 1.47 -1.96 -9.94
N THR A 270 2.56 -1.43 -9.39
CA THR A 270 2.58 -0.20 -8.59
C THR A 270 3.38 0.92 -9.24
N MET A 271 3.07 2.14 -8.81
CA MET A 271 3.70 3.38 -9.29
C MET A 271 3.70 3.52 -10.81
N TYR A 272 2.65 3.02 -11.46
CA TYR A 272 2.53 3.03 -12.92
C TYR A 272 2.47 4.47 -13.45
N ASP A 273 3.27 4.74 -14.48
CA ASP A 273 3.26 6.00 -15.22
C ASP A 273 3.06 5.72 -16.73
N GLY A 274 1.80 5.82 -17.16
CA GLY A 274 1.39 5.58 -18.56
C GLY A 274 1.98 6.57 -19.58
N ARG A 275 2.70 7.60 -19.14
CA ARG A 275 3.45 8.49 -20.04
C ARG A 275 4.77 7.88 -20.50
N THR A 276 5.22 6.81 -19.86
CA THR A 276 6.50 6.16 -20.16
C THR A 276 6.28 4.84 -20.89
N ASN A 277 7.02 4.65 -21.98
CA ASN A 277 7.01 3.38 -22.72
C ASN A 277 7.51 2.22 -21.86
N LEU A 278 8.51 2.47 -21.01
CA LEU A 278 9.09 1.46 -20.13
C LEU A 278 8.04 0.87 -19.17
N SER A 279 7.25 1.71 -18.49
CA SER A 279 6.22 1.19 -17.58
C SER A 279 5.18 0.33 -18.31
N SER A 280 4.84 0.70 -19.55
CA SER A 280 3.91 -0.09 -20.38
C SER A 280 4.51 -1.43 -20.81
N GLN A 281 5.76 -1.42 -21.29
CA GLN A 281 6.48 -2.65 -21.67
C GLN A 281 6.62 -3.62 -20.50
N VAL A 282 6.99 -3.13 -19.32
CA VAL A 282 7.10 -3.97 -18.11
C VAL A 282 5.74 -4.55 -17.72
N ALA A 283 4.66 -3.75 -17.78
CA ALA A 283 3.31 -4.23 -17.49
C ALA A 283 2.86 -5.32 -18.48
N ASP A 284 3.10 -5.13 -19.78
CA ASP A 284 2.74 -6.09 -20.81
C ASP A 284 3.52 -7.40 -20.66
N GLU A 285 4.82 -7.32 -20.33
CA GLU A 285 5.66 -8.49 -20.11
C GLU A 285 5.24 -9.28 -18.87
N VAL A 286 4.96 -8.60 -17.74
CA VAL A 286 4.44 -9.26 -16.54
C VAL A 286 3.09 -9.91 -16.84
N ARG A 287 2.19 -9.25 -17.56
CA ARG A 287 0.89 -9.83 -17.94
C ARG A 287 1.03 -11.05 -18.85
N ALA A 288 1.96 -11.02 -19.78
CA ALA A 288 2.20 -12.16 -20.69
C ALA A 288 2.71 -13.40 -19.93
N HIS A 289 3.56 -13.20 -18.91
CA HIS A 289 4.13 -14.31 -18.14
C HIS A 289 3.24 -14.79 -16.98
N PHE A 290 2.44 -13.90 -16.38
CA PHE A 290 1.64 -14.19 -15.19
C PHE A 290 0.17 -13.76 -15.34
N PRO A 291 -0.55 -14.21 -16.38
CA PRO A 291 -1.89 -13.72 -16.71
C PRO A 291 -2.92 -14.04 -15.62
N GLU A 292 -2.72 -15.10 -14.84
CA GLU A 292 -3.63 -15.48 -13.77
C GLU A 292 -3.34 -14.74 -12.47
N GLN A 293 -2.09 -14.38 -12.20
CA GLN A 293 -1.65 -13.77 -10.95
C GLN A 293 -1.71 -12.23 -11.01
N VAL A 294 -1.46 -11.63 -12.17
CA VAL A 294 -1.48 -10.17 -12.33
C VAL A 294 -2.89 -9.61 -12.16
N LEU A 295 -3.01 -8.49 -11.43
CA LEU A 295 -4.25 -7.72 -11.37
C LEU A 295 -4.38 -6.86 -12.62
N GLU A 296 -5.62 -6.67 -13.10
CA GLU A 296 -5.90 -5.75 -14.20
C GLU A 296 -5.64 -4.32 -13.75
N THR A 297 -6.06 -4.00 -12.53
CA THR A 297 -5.84 -2.71 -11.89
C THR A 297 -4.36 -2.45 -11.65
N MET A 298 -3.92 -1.26 -12.05
CA MET A 298 -2.59 -0.72 -11.77
C MET A 298 -2.69 0.44 -10.78
N ILE A 299 -1.78 0.50 -9.82
CA ILE A 299 -1.69 1.61 -8.88
C ILE A 299 -0.86 2.73 -9.52
N PRO A 300 -1.43 3.92 -9.77
CA PRO A 300 -0.69 5.01 -10.38
C PRO A 300 0.35 5.58 -9.42
N ARG A 301 1.40 6.19 -9.96
CA ARG A 301 2.26 7.06 -9.16
C ARG A 301 1.43 8.24 -8.63
N SER A 302 1.33 8.35 -7.29
CA SER A 302 0.48 9.35 -6.64
C SER A 302 1.16 9.93 -5.41
N VAL A 303 1.24 11.27 -5.37
CA VAL A 303 1.72 12.02 -4.20
C VAL A 303 0.83 11.75 -2.99
N ARG A 304 -0.49 11.63 -3.19
CA ARG A 304 -1.47 11.37 -2.12
C ARG A 304 -1.25 10.04 -1.41
N ILE A 305 -0.84 9.00 -2.15
CA ILE A 305 -0.48 7.70 -1.54
C ILE A 305 0.75 7.85 -0.65
N SER A 306 1.73 8.65 -1.07
CA SER A 306 2.95 8.91 -0.30
C SER A 306 2.74 9.84 0.90
N GLU A 307 1.77 10.76 0.84
CA GLU A 307 1.45 11.68 1.95
C GLU A 307 0.61 11.02 3.04
N ALA A 308 -0.33 10.13 2.70
CA ALA A 308 -1.31 9.58 3.64
C ALA A 308 -0.70 9.00 4.95
N PRO A 309 0.42 8.24 4.92
CA PRO A 309 1.05 7.74 6.15
C PRO A 309 1.51 8.82 7.12
N SER A 310 1.88 10.02 6.63
CA SER A 310 2.26 11.14 7.51
C SER A 310 1.09 11.70 8.34
N TYR A 311 -0.14 11.37 7.94
CA TYR A 311 -1.38 11.64 8.67
C TYR A 311 -1.90 10.41 9.42
N GLN A 312 -1.12 9.32 9.47
CA GLN A 312 -1.50 8.05 10.09
C GLN A 312 -2.78 7.44 9.49
N GLN A 313 -2.93 7.60 8.18
CA GLN A 313 -4.12 7.17 7.43
C GLN A 313 -3.74 6.43 6.14
N SER A 314 -4.64 5.57 5.67
CA SER A 314 -4.62 5.06 4.31
C SER A 314 -5.03 6.14 3.30
N VAL A 315 -4.70 5.98 2.02
CA VAL A 315 -5.16 6.93 0.99
C VAL A 315 -6.69 6.92 0.85
N LEU A 316 -7.32 5.80 1.22
CA LEU A 316 -8.77 5.62 1.18
C LEU A 316 -9.53 6.46 2.20
N ASN A 317 -8.89 6.89 3.27
CA ASN A 317 -9.45 7.80 4.28
C ASN A 317 -8.87 9.21 4.15
N TYR A 318 -7.58 9.34 3.82
CA TYR A 318 -6.90 10.64 3.64
C TYR A 318 -7.41 11.43 2.43
N ASP A 319 -7.49 10.80 1.25
CA ASP A 319 -8.00 11.42 0.03
C ASP A 319 -8.83 10.40 -0.78
N PRO A 320 -10.08 10.11 -0.35
CA PRO A 320 -10.92 9.08 -0.95
C PRO A 320 -11.28 9.34 -2.43
N GLN A 321 -11.17 10.60 -2.88
CA GLN A 321 -11.47 11.00 -4.25
C GLN A 321 -10.26 10.87 -5.17
N SER A 322 -9.06 10.65 -4.64
CA SER A 322 -7.84 10.51 -5.45
C SER A 322 -7.89 9.29 -6.38
N THR A 323 -7.20 9.38 -7.52
CA THR A 323 -7.03 8.24 -8.44
C THR A 323 -6.38 7.03 -7.74
N GLY A 324 -5.50 7.28 -6.76
CA GLY A 324 -4.83 6.24 -5.98
C GLY A 324 -5.79 5.46 -5.08
N ALA A 325 -6.67 6.17 -4.36
CA ALA A 325 -7.74 5.57 -3.57
C ALA A 325 -8.65 4.72 -4.46
N LEU A 326 -9.07 5.26 -5.60
CA LEU A 326 -9.90 4.54 -6.56
C LEU A 326 -9.25 3.25 -7.06
N SER A 327 -7.97 3.30 -7.45
CA SER A 327 -7.22 2.11 -7.87
C SER A 327 -7.07 1.08 -6.75
N TYR A 328 -6.87 1.48 -5.48
CA TYR A 328 -6.80 0.49 -4.40
C TYR A 328 -8.15 -0.18 -4.10
N LEU A 329 -9.28 0.52 -4.27
CA LEU A 329 -10.61 -0.10 -4.17
C LEU A 329 -10.84 -1.14 -5.27
N GLU A 330 -10.46 -0.84 -6.52
CA GLU A 330 -10.53 -1.80 -7.62
C GLU A 330 -9.61 -3.01 -7.38
N ALA A 331 -8.37 -2.77 -6.93
CA ALA A 331 -7.45 -3.85 -6.56
C ALA A 331 -8.00 -4.72 -5.41
N ALA A 332 -8.61 -4.12 -4.39
CA ALA A 332 -9.26 -4.86 -3.30
C ALA A 332 -10.42 -5.72 -3.81
N ALA A 333 -11.22 -5.20 -4.75
CA ALA A 333 -12.29 -5.95 -5.37
C ALA A 333 -11.78 -7.15 -6.18
N GLU A 334 -10.71 -6.98 -6.96
CA GLU A 334 -10.10 -8.09 -7.70
C GLU A 334 -9.46 -9.13 -6.77
N VAL A 335 -8.78 -8.70 -5.71
CA VAL A 335 -8.23 -9.61 -4.69
C VAL A 335 -9.36 -10.40 -4.03
N ALA A 336 -10.48 -9.76 -3.70
CA ALA A 336 -11.63 -10.43 -3.13
C ALA A 336 -12.24 -11.45 -4.09
N ALA A 337 -12.41 -11.11 -5.37
CA ALA A 337 -12.95 -12.00 -6.39
C ALA A 337 -12.14 -13.30 -6.57
N ARG A 338 -10.82 -13.25 -6.34
CA ARG A 338 -9.95 -14.44 -6.37
C ARG A 338 -10.18 -15.41 -5.19
N GLY A 339 -10.74 -14.93 -4.09
CA GLY A 339 -11.02 -15.72 -2.88
C GLY A 339 -12.36 -16.44 -2.89
N VAL A 340 -13.15 -16.28 -3.96
CA VAL A 340 -14.48 -16.86 -4.13
C VAL A 340 -14.37 -18.06 -5.11
N PRO A 341 -15.05 -19.19 -4.85
CA PRO A 341 -15.05 -20.31 -5.78
C PRO A 341 -15.56 -19.87 -7.15
N LYS A 342 -14.84 -20.23 -8.21
CA LYS A 342 -15.40 -20.16 -9.56
C LYS A 342 -16.54 -21.17 -9.62
N SER A 343 -17.77 -20.71 -9.87
CA SER A 343 -18.88 -21.63 -10.18
C SER A 343 -18.43 -22.52 -11.33
N LYS A 344 -18.43 -23.84 -11.10
CA LYS A 344 -18.12 -24.84 -12.12
C LYS A 344 -19.15 -24.82 -13.25
#